data_AF-A0A953Z0C9-F1
#
_entry.id   AF-A0A953Z0C9-F1
#
_cell.length_a   1.000
_cell.length_b   1.000
_cell.length_c   1.000
_cell.angle_alpha   90.00
_cell.angle_beta   90.00
_cell.angle_gamma   90.00
#
_symmetry.space_group_name_H-M   'P 1'
#
loop_
_entity.id
_entity.type
_entity.pdbx_description
1 polymer ?
#
loop_
_entity_poly.entity_id
_entity_poly.type
_entity_poly.pdbx_seq_one_letter_code
_entity_poly.pdbx_strand_id
1 'polypeptide(L)'
;ASIGVERNQVAGTLPPVKGLFPQQVLPGVFFCGYTSESSFGAASWFVQREQGNILIDSPRWADALVKELEALGGVSKILLTHQDDVADHAKYAAHFGAER
;
A
#
# COMPACT_ATOMS: atom_id res chain seq x y z
N ALA A 1 -33.83 7.72 -22.85
CA ALA A 1 -32.41 8.12 -22.76
C ALA A 1 -31.71 7.11 -21.86
N SER A 2 -30.98 6.17 -22.46
CA SER A 2 -30.10 5.24 -21.78
C SER A 2 -28.80 5.28 -22.56
N ILE A 3 -27.78 5.95 -22.02
CA ILE A 3 -26.44 5.91 -22.61
C ILE A 3 -25.74 4.72 -21.96
N GLY A 4 -25.72 3.61 -22.70
CA GLY A 4 -24.89 2.45 -22.36
C GLY A 4 -23.43 2.82 -22.55
N VAL A 5 -22.62 2.63 -21.50
CA VAL A 5 -21.18 2.58 -21.63
C VAL A 5 -20.82 1.15 -21.99
N GLU A 6 -20.28 0.94 -23.19
CA GLU A 6 -19.74 -0.34 -23.62
C GLU A 6 -18.70 -0.82 -22.59
N ARG A 7 -18.98 -1.99 -22.01
CA ARG A 7 -18.00 -2.73 -21.22
C ARG A 7 -16.96 -3.29 -22.18
N ASN A 8 -15.89 -2.53 -22.42
CA ASN A 8 -14.68 -3.13 -22.96
C ASN A 8 -14.00 -3.90 -21.83
N GLN A 9 -14.42 -5.16 -21.64
CA GLN A 9 -13.75 -6.12 -20.79
C GLN A 9 -12.40 -6.47 -21.44
N VAL A 10 -11.37 -5.66 -21.17
CA VAL A 10 -10.01 -6.16 -21.23
C VAL A 10 -9.78 -6.94 -19.93
N ALA A 11 -10.33 -8.14 -19.89
CA ALA A 11 -9.98 -9.15 -18.89
C ALA A 11 -8.57 -9.68 -19.21
N GLY A 12 -7.58 -8.82 -18.99
CA GLY A 12 -6.18 -9.20 -18.96
C GLY A 12 -5.71 -8.97 -17.53
N THR A 13 -5.49 -10.05 -16.78
CA THR A 13 -4.70 -9.98 -15.56
C THR A 13 -3.31 -9.52 -15.99
N LEU A 14 -3.07 -8.20 -15.98
CA LEU A 14 -1.74 -7.65 -16.22
C LEU A 14 -0.83 -8.32 -15.18
N PRO A 15 0.29 -8.94 -15.60
CA PRO A 15 1.22 -9.52 -14.65
C PRO A 15 1.59 -8.43 -13.65
N PRO A 16 1.67 -8.73 -12.34
CA PRO A 16 2.04 -7.74 -11.35
C PRO A 16 3.37 -7.12 -11.78
N VAL A 17 3.32 -5.85 -12.16
CA VAL A 17 4.51 -5.16 -12.66
C VAL A 17 5.46 -5.02 -11.47
N LYS A 18 6.51 -5.84 -11.47
CA LYS A 18 7.57 -5.76 -10.46
C LYS A 18 8.22 -4.37 -10.52
N GLY A 19 8.44 -3.77 -9.35
CA GLY A 19 9.11 -2.47 -9.22
C GLY A 19 8.22 -1.25 -9.47
N LEU A 20 6.90 -1.42 -9.61
CA LEU A 20 6.01 -0.27 -9.78
C LEU A 20 5.69 0.44 -8.47
N PHE A 21 5.87 -0.21 -7.32
CA PHE A 21 5.65 0.35 -5.99
C PHE A 21 6.64 -0.25 -4.98
N PRO A 22 7.05 0.53 -3.96
CA PRO A 22 6.60 1.89 -3.68
C PRO A 22 7.33 2.93 -4.57
N GLN A 23 6.61 3.92 -5.09
CA GLN A 23 7.18 4.98 -5.95
C GLN A 23 7.62 6.16 -5.10
N GLN A 24 8.88 6.58 -5.23
CA GLN A 24 9.34 7.77 -4.53
C GLN A 24 8.73 9.03 -5.16
N VAL A 25 7.95 9.77 -4.38
CA VAL A 25 7.32 11.03 -4.80
C VAL A 25 8.15 12.22 -4.34
N LEU A 26 8.74 12.12 -3.15
CA LEU A 26 9.72 13.08 -2.62
C LEU A 26 10.84 12.29 -1.92
N PRO A 27 12.02 12.90 -1.66
CA PRO A 27 13.06 12.24 -0.88
C PRO A 27 12.50 11.68 0.44
N GLY A 28 12.63 10.37 0.63
CA GLY A 28 12.09 9.65 1.80
C GLY A 28 10.57 9.46 1.84
N VAL A 29 9.80 9.88 0.84
CA VAL A 29 8.33 9.75 0.79
C VAL A 29 7.92 8.94 -0.43
N PHE A 30 7.17 7.87 -0.22
CA PHE A 30 6.81 6.92 -1.25
C PHE A 30 5.31 6.64 -1.27
N PHE A 31 4.76 6.51 -2.48
CA PHE A 31 3.40 6.09 -2.72
C PHE A 31 3.35 4.57 -2.96
N CYS A 32 2.45 3.85 -2.28
CA CYS A 32 2.44 2.38 -2.30
C CYS A 32 1.42 1.78 -3.28
N GLY A 33 0.45 2.54 -3.81
CA GLY A 33 -0.38 2.16 -4.96
C GLY A 33 -1.37 0.99 -4.83
N TYR A 34 -1.12 0.02 -3.95
CA TYR A 34 -1.99 -1.15 -3.68
C TYR A 34 -3.20 -0.75 -2.84
N THR A 35 -4.03 0.15 -3.36
CA THR A 35 -5.28 0.58 -2.73
C THR A 35 -6.15 -0.66 -2.47
N SER A 36 -6.63 -0.81 -1.24
CA SER A 36 -7.52 -1.90 -0.88
C SER A 36 -8.97 -1.47 -1.13
N GLU A 37 -9.80 -2.36 -1.68
CA GLU A 37 -11.25 -2.12 -1.73
C GLU A 37 -11.84 -1.98 -0.31
N SER A 38 -11.20 -2.60 0.69
CA SER A 38 -11.58 -2.48 2.10
C SER A 38 -11.22 -1.13 2.73
N SER A 39 -10.38 -0.31 2.08
CA SER A 39 -9.95 1.00 2.58
C SER A 39 -10.64 2.16 1.85
N PHE A 40 -11.78 1.92 1.20
CA PHE A 40 -12.49 2.89 0.35
C PHE A 40 -11.60 3.49 -0.77
N GLY A 41 -10.56 2.77 -1.21
CA GLY A 41 -9.61 3.27 -2.19
C GLY A 41 -8.57 4.25 -1.63
N ALA A 42 -8.33 4.22 -0.31
CA ALA A 42 -7.32 5.05 0.33
C ALA A 42 -5.93 4.81 -0.27
N ALA A 43 -5.22 5.92 -0.51
CA ALA A 43 -3.86 5.94 -0.98
C ALA A 43 -2.91 5.62 0.19
N SER A 44 -2.19 4.50 0.12
CA SER A 44 -1.18 4.15 1.14
C SER A 44 0.17 4.78 0.85
N TRP A 45 0.86 5.20 1.90
CA TRP A 45 2.14 5.92 1.83
C TRP A 45 3.19 5.31 2.76
N PHE A 46 4.45 5.41 2.37
CA PHE A 46 5.58 5.03 3.19
C PHE A 46 6.53 6.22 3.35
N VAL A 47 6.93 6.50 4.59
CA VAL A 47 7.78 7.64 4.92
C VAL A 47 8.98 7.19 5.73
N GLN A 48 10.18 7.46 5.22
CA GLN A 48 11.44 7.22 5.92
C GLN A 48 11.74 8.35 6.91
N ARG A 49 12.11 7.97 8.13
CA ARG A 49 12.46 8.91 9.20
C ARG A 49 13.56 8.33 10.06
N GLU A 50 14.41 9.18 10.63
CA GLU A 50 15.49 8.76 11.56
C GLU A 50 14.96 8.02 12.80
N GLN A 51 13.74 8.34 13.22
CA GLN A 51 13.06 7.73 14.38
C GLN A 51 12.33 6.43 14.04
N GLY A 52 12.47 5.94 12.80
CA GLY A 52 11.78 4.76 12.29
C GLY A 52 10.77 5.09 11.18
N ASN A 53 10.72 4.22 10.19
CA ASN A 53 9.86 4.38 9.02
C ASN A 53 8.39 4.17 9.37
N ILE A 54 7.50 4.91 8.70
CA ILE A 54 6.06 4.86 8.94
C ILE A 54 5.34 4.42 7.67
N LEU A 55 4.41 3.48 7.82
CA LEU A 55 3.42 3.11 6.82
C LEU A 55 2.10 3.81 7.17
N ILE A 56 1.56 4.60 6.26
CA ILE A 56 0.29 5.32 6.41
C ILE A 56 -0.75 4.59 5.56
N ASP A 57 -1.85 4.21 6.20
CA ASP A 57 -2.87 3.28 5.71
C ASP A 57 -2.32 1.90 5.34
N SER A 58 -3.18 0.88 5.38
CA SER A 58 -2.73 -0.48 5.07
C SER A 58 -2.98 -0.79 3.61
N PRO A 59 -1.94 -0.80 2.75
CA PRO A 59 -2.12 -1.30 1.40
C PRO A 59 -2.46 -2.77 1.48
N ARG A 60 -3.13 -3.30 0.45
CA ARG A 60 -3.32 -4.74 0.36
C ARG A 60 -1.97 -5.45 0.47
N TRP A 61 -1.93 -6.56 1.21
CA TRP A 61 -0.72 -7.37 1.32
C TRP A 61 -0.26 -7.84 -0.05
N ALA A 62 0.96 -7.46 -0.43
CA ALA A 62 1.61 -7.89 -1.66
C ALA A 62 3.08 -8.19 -1.37
N ASP A 63 3.51 -9.44 -1.61
CA ASP A 63 4.89 -9.87 -1.31
C ASP A 63 5.95 -9.04 -2.04
N ALA A 64 5.61 -8.50 -3.21
CA ALA A 64 6.49 -7.58 -3.94
C ALA A 64 6.70 -6.27 -3.16
N LEU A 65 5.62 -5.66 -2.66
CA LEU A 65 5.69 -4.43 -1.86
C LEU A 65 6.46 -4.67 -0.56
N VAL A 66 6.19 -5.77 0.12
CA VAL A 66 6.82 -6.11 1.40
C VAL A 66 8.34 -6.21 1.25
N LYS A 67 8.83 -6.88 0.19
CA LYS A 67 10.27 -6.98 -0.09
C LYS A 67 10.93 -5.63 -0.36
N GLU A 68 10.25 -4.74 -1.07
CA GLU A 68 10.76 -3.38 -1.30
C GLU A 68 10.77 -2.57 0.00
N LEU A 69 9.73 -2.70 0.85
CA LEU A 69 9.70 -2.06 2.16
C LEU A 69 10.81 -2.57 3.08
N GLU A 70 11.12 -3.87 3.06
CA GLU A 70 12.28 -4.46 3.76
C GLU A 70 13.59 -3.83 3.28
N ALA A 71 13.78 -3.71 1.96
CA ALA A 71 14.97 -3.09 1.38
C ALA A 71 15.11 -1.60 1.75
N LEU A 72 13.99 -0.91 2.00
CA LEU A 72 13.93 0.48 2.43
C LEU A 72 14.09 0.67 3.97
N GLY A 73 14.38 -0.40 4.70
CA GLY A 73 14.62 -0.38 6.14
C GLY A 73 13.44 -0.82 7.01
N GLY A 74 12.43 -1.46 6.41
CA GLY A 74 11.27 -1.99 7.11
C GLY A 74 10.29 -0.92 7.59
N VAL A 75 9.29 -1.33 8.37
CA VAL A 75 8.24 -0.46 8.91
C VAL A 75 8.30 -0.51 10.44
N SER A 76 8.39 0.64 11.09
CA SER A 76 8.41 0.73 12.56
C SER A 76 7.05 1.08 13.15
N LYS A 77 6.24 1.88 12.44
CA LYS A 77 4.89 2.26 12.87
C LYS A 77 3.90 2.22 11.71
N ILE A 78 2.64 1.91 12.02
CA ILE A 78 1.53 1.92 11.07
C ILE A 78 0.47 2.91 11.53
N LEU A 79 0.31 4.00 10.80
CA LEU A 79 -0.72 5.01 11.06
C LEU A 79 -1.95 4.71 10.20
N LEU A 80 -3.07 4.38 10.82
CA LEU A 80 -4.35 4.19 10.13
C LEU A 80 -5.16 5.48 10.16
N THR A 81 -5.59 5.97 8.99
CA THR A 81 -6.43 7.17 8.90
C THR A 81 -7.89 6.89 9.24
N HIS A 82 -8.33 5.64 9.12
CA HIS A 82 -9.70 5.21 9.38
C HIS A 82 -9.73 3.95 10.25
N GLN A 83 -10.77 3.82 11.07
CA GLN A 83 -10.95 2.66 11.96
C GLN A 83 -11.27 1.37 11.18
N ASP A 84 -11.86 1.49 9.99
CA ASP A 84 -12.30 0.37 9.16
C ASP A 84 -11.20 -0.18 8.24
N ASP A 85 -10.01 0.45 8.20
CA ASP A 85 -8.85 -0.04 7.46
C ASP A 85 -8.11 -1.15 8.24
N VAL A 86 -8.86 -2.19 8.61
CA VAL A 86 -8.45 -3.27 9.53
C VAL A 86 -7.85 -4.49 8.82
N ALA A 87 -7.95 -4.56 7.48
CA ALA A 87 -7.83 -5.84 6.79
C ALA A 87 -6.40 -6.40 6.76
N ASP A 88 -5.39 -5.57 6.46
CA ASP A 88 -4.01 -6.06 6.27
C ASP A 88 -2.98 -5.41 7.21
N HIS A 89 -3.31 -4.33 7.93
CA HIS A 89 -2.36 -3.71 8.87
C HIS A 89 -1.81 -4.68 9.91
N ALA A 90 -2.62 -5.65 10.37
CA ALA A 90 -2.20 -6.64 11.35
C ALA A 90 -1.10 -7.57 10.79
N LYS A 91 -1.13 -7.86 9.49
CA LYS A 91 -0.09 -8.65 8.81
C LYS A 91 1.20 -7.86 8.70
N TYR A 92 1.13 -6.59 8.32
CA TYR A 92 2.30 -5.69 8.31
C TYR A 92 2.90 -5.52 9.71
N ALA A 93 2.07 -5.30 10.74
CA ALA A 93 2.53 -5.17 12.12
C ALA A 93 3.22 -6.45 12.60
N ALA A 94 2.63 -7.62 12.34
CA ALA A 94 3.23 -8.90 12.70
C ALA A 94 4.54 -9.19 11.94
N HIS A 95 4.61 -8.84 10.66
CA HIS A 95 5.79 -9.10 9.82
C HIS A 95 6.96 -8.19 10.16
N PHE A 96 6.71 -6.89 10.35
CA PHE A 96 7.75 -5.90 10.60
C PHE A 96 8.02 -5.62 12.09
N GLY A 97 7.19 -6.16 13.00
CA GLY A 97 7.22 -5.82 14.42
C GLY A 97 6.81 -4.36 14.68
N ALA A 98 5.96 -3.80 13.81
CA ALA A 98 5.59 -2.39 13.85
C ALA A 98 4.52 -2.10 14.92
N GLU A 99 4.64 -0.94 15.56
CA GLU A 99 3.62 -0.41 16.48
C GLU A 99 2.47 0.23 15.68
N ARG A 100 1.22 0.10 16.16
CA ARG A 100 0.06 0.77 15.57
C ARG A 100 -0.24 2.07 16.29
#